data_AF-A0A433ELB8-F1
#
_entry.id   AF-A0A433ELB8-F1
#
_cell.length_a   1.000
_cell.length_b   1.000
_cell.length_c   1.000
_cell.angle_alpha   90.00
_cell.angle_beta   90.00
_cell.angle_gamma   90.00
#
_symmetry.space_group_name_H-M   'P 1'
#
loop_
_entity.id
_entity.type
_entity.pdbx_description
1 polymer ?
#
loop_
_entity_poly.entity_id
_entity_poly.type
_entity_poly.pdbx_seq_one_letter_code
_entity_poly.pdbx_strand_id
1 'polypeptide(L)' 'MIMINRWGYLNIEQVALLKQKSFISAKRILERNIKKGFYKIDQHTRKNIYYLSHKGNSFVGRVHKKAIKINCYKM' A
#
# COMPACT_ATOMS: atom_id res chain seq x y z
N MET A 1 3.78 -3.61 3.58
CA MET A 1 2.40 -3.37 4.03
C MET A 1 2.28 -2.25 5.04
N ILE A 2 3.07 -2.24 6.12
CA ILE A 2 2.99 -1.20 7.18
C ILE A 2 3.03 0.25 6.67
N MET A 3 3.79 0.53 5.60
CA MET A 3 3.97 1.91 5.11
C MET A 3 2.76 2.42 4.31
N ILE A 4 2.24 1.65 3.35
CA ILE A 4 0.99 2.03 2.67
C ILE A 4 -0.16 2.13 3.68
N ASN A 5 -0.17 1.32 4.75
CA ASN A 5 -1.13 1.47 5.84
C ASN A 5 -1.06 2.82 6.57
N ARG A 6 0.14 3.36 6.78
CA ARG A 6 0.35 4.64 7.48
C ARG A 6 0.05 5.85 6.61
N TRP A 7 0.32 5.78 5.32
CA TRP A 7 0.24 6.93 4.40
C TRP A 7 -0.99 6.87 3.48
N GLY A 8 -1.74 5.76 3.47
CA GLY A 8 -2.98 5.56 2.71
C GLY A 8 -2.76 5.28 1.21
N TYR A 9 -2.09 6.20 0.52
CA TYR A 9 -1.97 6.24 -0.93
C TYR A 9 -0.55 6.60 -1.35
N LEU A 10 0.16 5.69 -2.01
CA LEU A 10 1.55 5.90 -2.42
C LEU A 10 1.80 5.44 -3.86
N ASN A 11 2.60 6.19 -4.61
CA ASN A 11 3.11 5.74 -5.90
C ASN A 11 4.41 4.92 -5.74
N ILE A 12 4.92 4.30 -6.82
CA ILE A 12 6.11 3.42 -6.75
C ILE A 12 7.37 4.18 -6.30
N GLU A 13 7.56 5.42 -6.76
CA GLU A 13 8.72 6.25 -6.40
C GLU A 13 8.75 6.51 -4.90
N GLN A 14 7.60 6.90 -4.34
CA GLN A 14 7.44 7.10 -2.89
C GLN A 14 7.67 5.80 -2.13
N VAL A 15 7.15 4.67 -2.61
CA VAL A 15 7.41 3.35 -1.99
C VAL A 15 8.89 2.99 -2.02
N ALA A 16 9.59 3.28 -3.13
CA ALA A 16 11.01 3.02 -3.29
C ALA A 16 11.85 3.87 -2.32
N LEU A 17 11.57 5.18 -2.25
CA LEU A 17 12.19 6.13 -1.33
C LEU A 17 11.99 5.69 0.13
N LEU A 18 10.74 5.44 0.51
CA LEU A 18 10.36 5.05 1.86
C LEU A 18 10.95 3.70 2.28
N LYS A 19 11.17 2.79 1.33
CA LYS A 19 11.79 1.48 1.60
C LYS A 19 13.31 1.50 1.48
N GLN A 20 13.91 2.60 1.07
CA GLN A 20 15.33 2.69 0.73
C GLN A 20 15.73 1.53 -0.21
N LYS A 21 14.91 1.30 -1.24
CA LYS A 21 15.09 0.22 -2.22
C LYS A 21 15.12 0.80 -3.62
N SER A 22 15.80 0.09 -4.52
CA SER A 22 15.74 0.42 -5.94
C SER A 22 14.31 0.36 -6.46
N PHE A 23 14.00 1.19 -7.46
CA PHE A 23 12.68 1.25 -8.09
C PHE A 23 12.20 -0.14 -8.56
N ILE A 24 13.09 -0.92 -9.18
CA ILE A 24 12.82 -2.29 -9.64
C ILE A 24 12.41 -3.19 -8.46
N SER A 25 13.11 -3.10 -7.34
CA SER A 25 12.79 -3.89 -6.14
C SER A 25 11.44 -3.49 -5.55
N ALA A 26 11.16 -2.19 -5.47
CA ALA A 26 9.88 -1.68 -5.00
C ALA A 26 8.71 -2.17 -5.89
N LYS A 27 8.88 -2.07 -7.21
CA LYS A 27 7.91 -2.57 -8.20
C LYS A 27 7.63 -4.07 -8.01
N ARG A 28 8.67 -4.91 -7.94
CA ARG A 28 8.51 -6.36 -7.70
C ARG A 28 7.76 -6.66 -6.40
N ILE A 29 8.03 -5.92 -5.34
CA ILE A 29 7.33 -6.08 -4.05
C ILE A 29 5.85 -5.71 -4.20
N LEU A 30 5.53 -4.61 -4.88
CA LEU A 30 4.14 -4.18 -5.11
C LEU A 30 3.39 -5.21 -5.95
N GLU A 31 3.95 -5.65 -7.07
CA GLU A 31 3.35 -6.67 -7.95
C GLU A 31 3.05 -7.98 -7.20
N ARG A 32 3.99 -8.46 -6.38
CA ARG A 32 3.77 -9.65 -5.53
C ARG A 32 2.60 -9.46 -4.57
N ASN A 33 2.47 -8.29 -3.95
CA ASN A 33 1.40 -8.01 -3.00
C ASN A 33 0.04 -7.76 -3.67
N ILE A 34 0.04 -7.25 -4.90
CA ILE A 34 -1.16 -7.16 -5.74
C ILE A 34 -1.64 -8.55 -6.12
N LYS A 35 -0.75 -9.45 -6.58
CA LYS A 35 -1.09 -10.85 -6.85
C LYS A 35 -1.68 -11.57 -5.64
N LYS A 36 -1.22 -11.23 -4.43
CA LYS A 36 -1.78 -11.75 -3.16
C LYS A 36 -3.11 -11.11 -2.75
N GLY A 37 -3.54 -10.05 -3.45
CA GLY A 37 -4.76 -9.30 -3.19
C GLY A 37 -4.67 -8.34 -2.00
N PHE A 38 -3.46 -7.95 -1.57
CA PHE A 38 -3.27 -7.05 -0.43
C PHE A 38 -3.30 -5.56 -0.81
N TYR A 39 -2.95 -5.22 -2.05
CA TYR A 39 -3.05 -3.87 -2.57
C TYR A 39 -3.97 -3.81 -3.79
N LYS A 40 -4.57 -2.65 -4.00
CA LYS A 40 -5.22 -2.24 -5.24
C LYS A 40 -4.43 -1.11 -5.89
N ILE A 41 -4.66 -0.93 -7.18
CA ILE A 41 -4.08 0.15 -7.97
C ILE A 41 -5.21 1.07 -8.39
N ASP A 42 -5.02 2.37 -8.19
CA ASP A 42 -5.79 3.42 -8.83
C ASP A 42 -5.00 3.93 -10.05
N GLN A 43 -5.64 3.87 -11.22
CA GLN A 43 -5.09 4.26 -12.51
C GLN A 43 -5.72 5.55 -13.05
N HIS A 44 -6.61 6.19 -12.29
CA HIS A 44 -7.28 7.44 -12.71
C HIS A 44 -6.35 8.65 -12.67
N THR A 45 -5.13 8.51 -12.15
CA THR A 45 -4.13 9.58 -12.11
C THR A 45 -2.95 9.29 -13.04
N ARG A 46 -2.15 10.32 -13.35
CA ARG A 46 -0.95 10.19 -14.20
C ARG A 46 0.09 9.18 -13.68
N LYS A 47 0.04 8.82 -12.40
CA LYS A 47 0.90 7.79 -11.79
C LYS A 47 0.04 6.72 -11.13
N ASN A 48 0.44 5.46 -11.21
CA ASN A 48 -0.24 4.39 -10.47
C ASN A 48 -0.14 4.66 -8.96
N ILE A 49 -1.29 4.77 -8.30
CA ILE A 49 -1.38 4.93 -6.85
C ILE A 49 -1.75 3.58 -6.24
N TYR A 50 -1.01 3.16 -5.23
CA TYR A 50 -1.18 1.89 -4.53
C TYR A 50 -1.76 2.14 -3.15
N TYR A 51 -2.85 1.45 -2.84
CA TYR A 51 -3.53 1.52 -1.54
C TYR A 51 -3.93 0.12 -1.06
N LEU A 52 -4.20 -0.03 0.23
CA LEU A 52 -4.58 -1.32 0.81
C LEU A 52 -5.97 -1.76 0.36
N SER A 53 -6.09 -3.03 -0.01
CA SER A 53 -7.40 -3.67 -0.17
C SER A 53 -8.03 -3.94 1.20
N HIS A 54 -9.31 -4.29 1.23
CA HIS A 54 -9.96 -4.78 2.46
C HIS A 54 -9.19 -5.93 3.11
N LYS A 55 -8.78 -6.94 2.31
CA LYS A 55 -7.94 -8.06 2.76
C LYS A 55 -6.59 -7.59 3.31
N GLY A 56 -5.96 -6.61 2.64
CA GLY A 56 -4.72 -5.98 3.09
C GLY A 56 -4.89 -5.32 4.46
N ASN A 57 -5.95 -4.51 4.62
CA ASN A 57 -6.28 -3.85 5.89
C ASN A 57 -6.53 -4.87 7.01
N SER A 58 -7.34 -5.91 6.77
CA SER A 58 -7.57 -6.97 7.75
C SER A 58 -6.28 -7.70 8.15
N PHE A 59 -5.37 -7.96 7.19
CA PHE A 59 -4.09 -8.59 7.48
C PHE A 59 -3.20 -7.71 8.35
N VAL A 60 -3.04 -6.42 8.00
CA VAL A 60 -2.24 -5.49 8.81
C VAL A 60 -2.86 -5.31 10.21
N GLY A 61 -4.19 -5.23 10.31
CA GLY A 61 -4.89 -5.11 11.59
C GLY A 61 -4.72 -6.32 12.51
N ARG A 62 -4.68 -7.54 11.95
CA ARG A 62 -4.39 -8.76 12.73
C ARG A 62 -2.94 -8.83 13.19
N VAL A 63 -1.99 -8.46 12.33
CA VAL A 63 -0.55 -8.52 12.63
C VAL A 63 -0.14 -7.41 13.61
N HIS A 64 -0.79 -6.25 13.56
CA HIS A 64 -0.46 -5.07 14.36
C HIS A 64 -1.63 -4.68 15.28
N LYS A 65 -2.04 -5.56 16.20
CA LYS A 65 -3.17 -5.43 17.17
C LYS A 65 -3.37 -4.07 17.89
N LYS A 66 -2.52 -3.06 17.70
CA LYS A 66 -2.70 -1.69 18.20
C LYS A 66 -2.78 -0.68 17.04
N ALA A 67 -3.93 0.00 17.00
CA ALA A 67 -4.20 1.25 16.30
C ALA A 67 -4.04 1.24 14.77
N ILE A 68 -5.08 0.82 14.05
CA ILE A 68 -5.32 1.27 12.68
C ILE A 68 -6.59 2.11 12.71
N LYS A 69 -6.45 3.42 12.94
CA LYS A 69 -7.47 4.38 12.51
C LYS A 69 -7.42 4.36 10.98
N ILE A 70 -8.40 3.69 10.37
CA ILE A 70 -8.59 3.78 8.94
C ILE A 70 -8.92 5.25 8.67
N ASN A 71 -8.05 5.96 7.94
CA ASN A 71 -8.43 7.24 7.34
C ASN A 71 -9.41 6.94 6.21
N CYS A 72 -10.63 6.56 6.58
CA CYS A 72 -11.77 6.61 5.69
C CYS A 72 -12.11 8.10 5.56
N TYR A 73 -11.62 8.76 4.52
CA TYR A 73 -12.32 9.95 4.05
C TYR A 73 -13.69 9.46 3.60
N LYS A 74 -14.72 9.71 4.42
CA LYS A 74 -16.11 9.63 3.96
C LYS A 74 -16.23 10.64 2.82
N MET A 75 -16.53 10.14 1.62
CA MET A 75 -17.10 10.96 0.55
C MET A 75 -18.43 11.53 1.02
#